data_AF-Q6XLL5-F1
#
_entry.id   AF-Q6XLL5-F1
#
_cell.length_a   1.000
_cell.length_b   1.000
_cell.length_c   1.000
_cell.angle_alpha   90.00
_cell.angle_beta   90.00
_cell.angle_gamma   90.00
#
_symmetry.space_group_name_H-M   'P 1'
#
loop_
_entity.id
_entity.type
_entity.pdbx_description
1 polymer ?
#
loop_
_entity_poly.entity_id
_entity_poly.type
_entity_poly.pdbx_seq_one_letter_code
_entity_poly.pdbx_strand_id
1 'polypeptide(L)' 'MNAKFILLLVLTTMMLLPDTKGAEVIRCSGSKQCYGPCKQQTGCTNSKCMNKVCKCYGCG' A
#
# COMPACT_ATOMS: atom_id res chain seq x y z
N MET A 1 -12.07 -31.31 -19.46
CA MET A 1 -11.45 -30.15 -18.80
C MET A 1 -10.04 -30.56 -18.38
N ASN A 2 -9.02 -29.93 -18.95
CA ASN A 2 -7.63 -30.32 -18.76
C ASN A 2 -7.09 -29.65 -17.50
N ALA A 3 -6.85 -30.43 -16.43
CA ALA A 3 -6.35 -29.91 -15.14
C ALA A 3 -5.12 -28.99 -15.28
N LYS A 4 -4.29 -29.23 -16.30
CA LYS A 4 -3.12 -28.40 -16.64
C LYS A 4 -3.47 -26.94 -16.97
N PHE A 5 -4.59 -26.70 -17.66
CA PHE A 5 -5.02 -25.33 -18.00
C PHE A 5 -5.53 -24.58 -16.76
N ILE A 6 -6.21 -25.27 -15.86
CA ILE A 6 -6.68 -24.69 -14.59
C ILE A 6 -5.47 -24.28 -13.74
N LEU A 7 -4.44 -25.12 -13.68
CA LEU A 7 -3.21 -24.84 -12.93
C LEU A 7 -2.47 -23.60 -13.48
N LEU A 8 -2.36 -23.48 -14.81
CA LEU A 8 -1.73 -22.33 -15.46
C LEU A 8 -2.50 -21.02 -15.19
N LEU A 9 -3.84 -21.07 -15.18
CA LEU A 9 -4.69 -19.92 -14.89
C LEU A 9 -4.54 -19.43 -13.43
N VAL A 10 -4.41 -20.35 -12.47
CA VAL A 10 -4.22 -20.00 -11.05
C VAL A 10 -2.83 -19.39 -10.80
N LEU A 11 -1.79 -19.89 -11.47
CA LEU A 11 -0.43 -19.35 -11.35
C LEU A 11 -0.33 -17.93 -11.92
N THR A 12 -1.00 -17.65 -13.04
CA THR A 12 -0.99 -16.30 -13.64
C THR A 12 -1.78 -15.30 -12.80
N THR A 13 -2.91 -15.68 -12.21
CA THR A 13 -3.70 -14.77 -11.35
C THR A 13 -2.98 -14.38 -10.06
N MET A 14 -2.16 -15.26 -9.48
CA MET A 14 -1.36 -14.95 -8.29
C MET A 14 -0.29 -13.88 -8.54
N MET A 15 0.30 -13.84 -9.75
CA MET A 15 1.28 -12.80 -10.12
C MET A 15 0.63 -11.46 -10.46
N LEU A 16 -0.67 -11.48 -10.79
CA LEU A 16 -1.48 -10.31 -11.15
C LEU A 16 -2.20 -9.69 -9.96
N LEU A 17 -2.12 -10.26 -8.75
CA LEU A 17 -2.46 -9.53 -7.54
C LEU A 17 -1.33 -8.54 -7.28
N PRO A 18 -1.48 -7.23 -7.58
CA PRO A 18 -0.57 -6.27 -6.98
C PRO A 18 -0.66 -6.47 -5.47
N ASP A 19 0.48 -6.37 -4.78
CA ASP A 19 0.54 -6.04 -3.35
C ASP A 19 -0.07 -4.63 -3.14
N THR A 20 -1.32 -4.44 -3.54
CA THR A 20 -2.24 -3.55 -2.86
C THR A 20 -2.44 -4.16 -1.48
N LYS A 21 -1.46 -3.92 -0.60
CA LYS A 21 -1.83 -3.31 0.69
C LYS A 21 -2.59 -2.06 0.32
N GLY A 22 -3.89 -2.23 0.01
CA GLY A 22 -4.76 -1.21 -0.51
C GLY A 22 -4.57 -0.03 0.41
N ALA A 23 -4.08 1.09 -0.15
CA ALA A 23 -3.53 2.21 0.60
C ALA A 23 -4.41 2.48 1.81
N GLU A 24 -4.00 1.95 2.97
CA GLU A 24 -4.83 2.02 4.15
C GLU A 24 -4.93 3.51 4.44
N VAL A 25 -6.15 4.04 4.37
CA VAL A 25 -6.38 5.48 4.48
C VAL A 25 -6.10 5.86 5.93
N ILE A 26 -4.86 6.22 6.21
CA ILE A 26 -4.45 6.66 7.54
C ILE A 26 -5.08 8.03 7.78
N ARG A 27 -6.08 8.07 8.67
CA ARG A 27 -6.73 9.32 9.05
C ARG A 27 -5.82 10.15 9.94
N CYS A 28 -5.88 11.46 9.78
CA CYS A 28 -5.09 12.40 10.58
C CYS A 28 -5.86 13.69 10.86
N SER A 29 -5.60 14.30 12.01
CA SER A 29 -5.91 15.69 12.34
C SER A 29 -4.71 16.62 12.14
N GLY A 30 -3.49 16.07 12.05
CA GLY A 30 -2.27 16.84 11.73
C GLY A 30 -1.11 15.96 11.24
N SER A 31 -0.14 16.58 10.57
CA SER A 31 0.96 15.85 9.89
C SER A 31 1.83 14.99 10.82
N LYS A 32 1.96 15.34 12.10
CA LYS A 32 2.75 14.56 13.06
C LYS A 32 2.24 13.12 13.24
N GLN A 33 0.92 12.91 13.10
CA GLN A 33 0.33 11.58 13.19
C GLN A 33 0.71 10.67 12.02
N CYS A 34 1.18 11.26 10.90
CA CYS A 34 1.57 10.51 9.71
C CYS A 34 3.02 9.99 9.78
N TYR A 35 3.87 10.54 10.65
CA TYR A 35 5.30 10.19 10.66
C TYR A 35 5.56 8.72 10.99
N GLY A 36 4.90 8.19 12.03
CA GLY A 36 5.01 6.78 12.41
C GLY A 36 4.50 5.85 11.31
N PRO A 37 3.23 5.98 10.88
CA PRO A 37 2.66 5.17 9.80
C PRO A 37 3.44 5.25 8.49
N CYS A 38 3.83 6.45 8.05
CA CYS A 38 4.60 6.60 6.81
C CYS A 38 6.02 6.04 6.94
N LYS A 39 6.65 6.12 8.11
CA LYS A 39 7.93 5.45 8.38
C LYS A 39 7.80 3.94 8.30
N GLN A 40 6.70 3.37 8.79
CA GLN A 40 6.44 1.93 8.70
C GLN A 40 6.19 1.48 7.25
N GLN A 41 5.49 2.30 6.45
CA GLN A 41 5.18 1.96 5.05
C GLN A 41 6.35 2.19 4.10
N THR A 42 7.11 3.27 4.27
CA THR A 42 8.11 3.73 3.29
C THR A 42 9.54 3.70 3.81
N GLY A 43 9.75 3.50 5.12
CA GLY A 43 11.04 3.71 5.79
C GLY A 43 11.31 5.18 6.17
N CYS A 44 10.49 6.11 5.71
CA CYS A 44 10.76 7.55 5.74
C CYS A 44 9.63 8.31 6.44
N THR A 45 9.95 9.41 7.13
CA THR A 45 8.94 10.22 7.84
C THR A 45 8.32 11.32 6.96
N ASN A 46 8.75 11.46 5.71
CA ASN A 46 8.28 12.49 4.80
C ASN A 46 6.80 12.27 4.46
N SER A 47 5.95 13.08 5.10
CA SER A 47 4.51 12.92 4.99
C SER A 47 3.76 14.21 5.33
N LYS A 48 2.54 14.32 4.82
CA LYS A 48 1.66 15.46 5.05
C LYS A 48 0.23 15.01 5.26
N CYS A 49 -0.43 15.57 6.27
CA CYS A 49 -1.86 15.41 6.44
C CYS A 49 -2.60 16.34 5.46
N MET A 50 -3.39 15.77 4.54
CA MET A 50 -4.20 16.48 3.56
C MET A 50 -5.62 15.91 3.57
N ASN A 51 -6.64 16.77 3.69
CA ASN A 51 -8.05 16.35 3.72
C ASN A 51 -8.35 15.26 4.77
N LYS A 52 -7.72 15.35 5.94
CA LYS A 52 -7.77 14.36 7.04
C LYS A 52 -7.18 12.98 6.69
N VAL A 53 -6.32 12.89 5.68
CA VAL A 53 -5.64 11.67 5.25
C VAL A 53 -4.13 11.91 5.15
N CYS A 54 -3.33 10.97 5.61
CA CYS A 54 -1.87 11.01 5.46
C CYS A 54 -1.45 10.70 4.03
N LYS A 55 -0.60 11.56 3.47
CA LYS A 55 0.12 11.31 2.23
C LYS A 55 1.59 11.08 2.57
N CYS A 56 2.10 9.89 2.28
CA CYS A 56 3.52 9.53 2.45
C CYS A 56 4.26 9.75 1.12
N TYR A 57 5.43 10.39 1.16
CA TYR A 57 6.19 10.77 -0.04
C TYR A 57 7.47 9.95 -0.27
N GLY A 58 7.84 9.03 0.63
CA GLY A 58 9.12 8.31 0.55
C GLY A 58 10.31 9.14 1.04
N CYS A 59 11.55 8.75 0.73
CA CYS A 59 12.76 9.34 1.34
C CYS A 59 13.28 10.63 0.71
N GLY A 60 12.51 11.25 -0.20
CA GLY A 60 12.95 12.44 -0.92
C GLY A 60 13.95 12.13 -2.02
#